data_AF-A0A5J4RSP2-F1
#
_entry.id   AF-A0A5J4RSP2-F1
#
_cell.length_a   1.000
_cell.length_b   1.000
_cell.length_c   1.000
_cell.angle_alpha   90.00
_cell.angle_beta   90.00
_cell.angle_gamma   90.00
#
_symmetry.space_group_name_H-M   'P 1'
#
loop_
_entity.id
_entity.type
_entity.pdbx_description
1 polymer ?
#
loop_
_entity_poly.entity_id
_entity_poly.type
_entity_poly.pdbx_seq_one_letter_code
_entity_poly.pdbx_strand_id
1 'polypeptide(L)'
;MIQKTKGKKPLPDYLNQRNGVVEYIAKYGSKSWEKQNGYHRGSLNEVVMFRYKRIFGGELDAGTFENQKTEVKLNCLTLDKFIGIGMPDAYKVGFCSMQ
;
A
#
# COMPACT_ATOMS: atom_id res chain seq x y z
N MET A 1 -10.43 9.26 -53.69
CA MET A 1 -9.25 8.88 -52.89
C MET A 1 -9.69 8.64 -51.45
N ILE A 2 -10.19 7.44 -51.16
CA ILE A 2 -10.60 7.08 -49.79
C ILE A 2 -9.36 6.53 -49.09
N GLN A 3 -8.81 7.31 -48.16
CA GLN A 3 -7.74 6.85 -47.28
C GLN A 3 -8.27 5.65 -46.50
N LYS A 4 -7.83 4.44 -46.84
CA LYS A 4 -8.11 3.25 -46.02
C LYS A 4 -7.64 3.56 -44.60
N THR A 5 -8.55 3.62 -43.64
CA THR A 5 -8.19 3.68 -42.22
C THR A 5 -7.39 2.42 -41.92
N LYS A 6 -6.06 2.56 -41.76
CA LYS A 6 -5.20 1.44 -41.38
C LYS A 6 -5.78 0.86 -40.09
N GLY A 7 -6.21 -0.41 -40.13
CA GLY A 7 -6.75 -1.10 -38.97
C GLY A 7 -5.80 -0.94 -37.80
N LYS A 8 -6.26 -0.25 -36.74
CA LYS A 8 -5.43 -0.03 -35.55
C LYS A 8 -5.11 -1.41 -34.97
N LYS A 9 -3.82 -1.67 -34.68
CA LYS A 9 -3.42 -2.92 -34.01
C LYS A 9 -4.24 -3.06 -32.72
N PRO A 10 -4.71 -4.27 -32.38
CA PRO A 10 -5.47 -4.47 -31.16
C PRO A 10 -4.66 -3.96 -29.97
N LEU A 11 -5.34 -3.32 -29.03
CA LEU A 11 -4.66 -2.83 -27.84
C LEU A 11 -4.03 -4.03 -27.11
N PRO A 12 -2.82 -3.88 -26.57
CA PRO A 12 -2.24 -4.85 -25.66
C PRO A 12 -3.22 -5.23 -24.54
N ASP A 13 -3.20 -6.50 -24.14
CA ASP A 13 -4.16 -7.06 -23.19
C ASP A 13 -4.27 -6.26 -21.88
N TYR A 14 -3.14 -5.77 -21.34
CA TYR A 14 -3.10 -4.95 -20.13
C TYR A 14 -3.86 -3.61 -20.26
N LEU A 15 -3.88 -2.99 -21.45
CA LEU A 15 -4.63 -1.75 -21.67
C LEU A 15 -6.13 -2.02 -21.77
N ASN A 16 -6.52 -3.16 -22.32
CA ASN A 16 -7.91 -3.58 -22.39
C ASN A 16 -8.46 -3.87 -20.99
N GLN A 17 -7.68 -4.58 -20.16
CA GLN A 17 -7.99 -4.82 -18.75
C GLN A 17 -8.16 -3.49 -17.98
N ARG A 18 -7.19 -2.56 -18.11
CA ARG A 18 -7.27 -1.24 -17.46
C ARG A 18 -8.50 -0.45 -17.90
N ASN A 19 -8.79 -0.41 -19.20
CA ASN A 19 -9.93 0.35 -19.70
C ASN A 19 -11.25 -0.26 -19.25
N GLY A 20 -11.38 -1.59 -19.23
CA GLY A 20 -12.54 -2.28 -18.66
C GLY A 20 -12.76 -1.97 -17.18
N VAL A 21 -11.67 -1.87 -16.39
CA VAL A 21 -11.74 -1.42 -15.00
C VAL A 21 -12.26 0.01 -14.89
N VAL A 22 -11.76 0.93 -15.71
CA VAL A 22 -12.20 2.35 -15.70
C VAL A 22 -13.69 2.46 -16.06
N GLU A 23 -14.15 1.76 -17.08
CA GLU A 23 -15.56 1.72 -17.47
C GLU A 23 -16.44 1.12 -16.37
N TYR A 24 -15.98 0.04 -15.73
CA TYR A 24 -16.67 -0.57 -14.60
C TYR A 24 -16.78 0.42 -13.42
N ILE A 25 -15.70 1.11 -13.05
CA ILE A 25 -15.70 2.10 -11.97
C ILE A 25 -16.64 3.25 -12.28
N ALA A 26 -16.66 3.73 -13.54
CA ALA A 26 -17.58 4.78 -13.98
C ALA A 26 -19.06 4.36 -13.86
N LYS A 27 -19.36 3.08 -14.09
CA LYS A 27 -20.74 2.56 -14.10
C LYS A 27 -21.25 2.12 -12.71
N TYR A 28 -20.40 1.49 -11.91
CA TYR A 28 -20.79 0.85 -10.64
C TYR A 28 -20.10 1.45 -9.41
N GLY A 29 -19.17 2.38 -9.61
CA GLY A 29 -18.40 3.03 -8.54
C GLY A 29 -17.18 2.22 -8.07
N SER A 30 -16.17 2.92 -7.54
CA SER A 30 -14.89 2.33 -7.09
C SER A 30 -15.08 1.27 -6.01
N LYS A 31 -15.96 1.52 -5.02
CA LYS A 31 -16.20 0.59 -3.91
C LYS A 31 -16.72 -0.78 -4.37
N SER A 32 -17.57 -0.80 -5.41
CA SER A 32 -18.08 -2.06 -5.98
C SER A 32 -16.96 -2.84 -6.65
N TRP A 33 -16.10 -2.14 -7.38
CA TRP A 33 -14.94 -2.73 -8.07
C TRP A 33 -13.92 -3.30 -7.08
N GLU A 34 -13.60 -2.55 -6.03
CA GLU A 34 -12.67 -2.98 -4.98
C GLU A 34 -13.16 -4.23 -4.24
N LYS A 35 -14.46 -4.30 -3.96
CA LYS A 35 -15.09 -5.47 -3.33
C LYS A 35 -15.04 -6.70 -4.23
N GLN A 36 -15.29 -6.55 -5.52
CA GLN A 36 -15.26 -7.66 -6.48
C GLN A 36 -13.85 -8.19 -6.73
N ASN A 37 -12.84 -7.31 -6.75
CA ASN A 37 -11.46 -7.70 -7.02
C ASN A 37 -10.67 -8.09 -5.77
N GLY A 38 -11.28 -8.08 -4.58
CA GLY A 38 -10.59 -8.42 -3.33
C GLY A 38 -9.46 -7.45 -2.97
N TYR A 39 -9.49 -6.23 -3.52
CA TYR A 39 -8.44 -5.20 -3.40
C TYR A 39 -8.15 -4.81 -1.95
N HIS A 40 -9.09 -5.08 -1.05
CA HIS A 40 -9.02 -4.75 0.37
C HIS A 40 -7.77 -5.32 1.08
N ARG A 41 -7.28 -6.52 0.71
CA ARG A 41 -6.18 -7.16 1.45
C ARG A 41 -4.83 -6.46 1.26
N GLY A 42 -4.54 -5.97 0.04
CA GLY A 42 -3.31 -5.22 -0.23
C GLY A 42 -3.31 -3.88 0.49
N SER A 43 -4.43 -3.16 0.43
CA SER A 43 -4.61 -1.89 1.11
C SER A 43 -4.44 -2.02 2.64
N LEU A 44 -4.93 -3.09 3.26
CA LEU A 44 -4.72 -3.34 4.69
C LEU A 44 -3.22 -3.49 5.03
N ASN A 45 -2.48 -4.26 4.25
CA ASN A 45 -1.05 -4.43 4.45
C ASN A 45 -0.28 -3.12 4.27
N GLU A 46 -0.64 -2.31 3.26
CA GLU A 46 -0.04 -0.99 3.05
C GLU A 46 -0.29 -0.05 4.24
N VAL A 47 -1.51 -0.04 4.78
CA VAL A 47 -1.86 0.76 5.97
C VAL A 47 -1.06 0.30 7.19
N VAL A 48 -0.91 -1.01 7.39
CA VAL A 48 -0.10 -1.57 8.50
C VAL A 48 1.37 -1.15 8.34
N MET A 49 1.93 -1.28 7.14
CA MET A 49 3.32 -0.89 6.86
C MET A 49 3.54 0.62 6.97
N PHE A 50 2.56 1.42 6.56
CA PHE A 50 2.60 2.87 6.74
C PHE A 50 2.65 3.23 8.23
N ARG A 51 1.82 2.60 9.06
CA ARG A 51 1.82 2.80 10.52
C ARG A 51 3.14 2.35 11.15
N TYR A 52 3.64 1.18 10.76
CA TYR A 52 4.93 0.66 11.21
C TYR A 52 6.04 1.68 10.98
N LYS A 53 6.18 2.16 9.74
CA LYS A 53 7.24 3.10 9.36
C LYS A 53 7.12 4.45 10.05
N ARG A 54 5.89 4.88 10.35
CA ARG A 54 5.63 6.16 11.01
C ARG A 54 5.91 6.13 12.51
N ILE A 55 5.70 4.99 13.17
CA ILE A 55 5.90 4.83 14.62
C ILE A 55 7.34 4.43 14.95
N PHE A 56 7.86 3.38 14.30
CA PHE A 56 9.19 2.82 14.61
C PHE A 56 10.30 3.35 13.70
N GLY A 57 9.94 3.95 12.56
CA GLY A 57 10.89 4.35 11.53
C GLY A 57 10.99 3.34 10.40
N GLY A 58 11.78 3.69 9.38
CA GLY A 58 11.98 2.87 8.18
C GLY A 58 13.16 1.89 8.27
N GLU A 59 13.91 1.92 9.37
CA GLU A 59 15.17 1.21 9.55
C GLU A 59 15.08 0.31 10.80
N LEU A 60 15.92 -0.73 10.83
CA LEU A 60 16.06 -1.62 11.99
C LEU A 60 17.38 -1.32 12.66
N ASP A 61 17.37 -1.12 13.97
CA ASP A 61 18.55 -0.70 14.74
C ASP A 61 19.37 -1.91 15.24
N ALA A 62 18.76 -3.09 15.29
CA ALA A 62 19.45 -4.29 15.74
C ALA A 62 20.62 -4.68 14.81
N GLY A 63 21.82 -4.84 15.40
CA GLY A 63 23.05 -5.12 14.66
C GLY A 63 23.19 -6.55 14.10
N THR A 64 22.33 -7.50 14.47
CA THR A 64 22.34 -8.87 13.93
C THR A 64 20.99 -9.26 13.36
N PHE A 65 20.97 -10.13 12.34
CA PHE A 65 19.74 -10.52 11.66
C PHE A 65 18.72 -11.23 12.57
N GLU A 66 19.18 -12.05 13.51
CA GLU A 66 18.29 -12.70 14.49
C GLU A 66 17.67 -11.68 15.46
N ASN A 67 18.43 -10.66 15.84
CA ASN A 67 17.91 -9.56 16.64
C ASN A 67 16.94 -8.68 15.83
N GLN A 68 17.21 -8.43 14.55
CA GLN A 68 16.29 -7.73 13.65
C GLN A 68 14.95 -8.45 13.48
N LYS A 69 14.96 -9.79 13.34
CA LYS A 69 13.71 -10.58 13.33
C LYS A 69 12.94 -10.41 14.63
N THR A 70 13.65 -10.38 15.75
CA THR A 70 13.05 -10.23 17.08
C THR A 70 12.47 -8.83 17.26
N GLU A 71 13.20 -7.80 16.82
CA GLU A 71 12.76 -6.40 16.79
C GLU A 71 11.47 -6.23 15.98
N VAL A 72 11.43 -6.75 14.75
CA VAL A 72 10.22 -6.70 13.90
C VAL A 72 9.04 -7.39 14.57
N LYS A 73 9.26 -8.57 15.19
CA LYS A 73 8.20 -9.28 15.92
C LYS A 73 7.65 -8.46 17.08
N LEU A 74 8.53 -7.84 17.88
CA LEU A 74 8.13 -6.99 19.00
C LEU A 74 7.36 -5.75 18.52
N ASN A 75 7.80 -5.13 17.43
CA ASN A 75 7.14 -3.98 16.83
C ASN A 75 5.73 -4.33 16.31
N CYS A 76 5.57 -5.48 15.64
CA CYS A 76 4.26 -5.97 15.23
C CYS A 76 3.33 -6.23 16.42
N LEU A 77 3.81 -6.92 17.45
CA LEU A 77 3.02 -7.17 18.67
C LEU A 77 2.61 -5.86 19.37
N THR A 78 3.45 -4.83 19.28
CA THR A 78 3.17 -3.51 19.84
C THR A 78 2.09 -2.78 19.03
N LEU A 79 2.13 -2.87 17.69
CA LEU A 79 1.06 -2.35 16.82
C LEU A 79 -0.28 -3.03 17.11
N ASP A 80 -0.28 -4.35 17.28
CA ASP A 80 -1.51 -5.10 17.59
C ASP A 80 -2.13 -4.65 18.93
N LYS A 81 -1.29 -4.34 19.94
CA LYS A 81 -1.76 -3.76 21.20
C LYS A 81 -2.38 -2.37 21.01
N PHE A 82 -1.76 -1.51 20.21
CA PHE A 82 -2.29 -0.16 19.92
C PHE A 82 -3.67 -0.21 19.24
N ILE A 83 -3.95 -1.23 18.43
CA ILE A 83 -5.28 -1.41 17.84
C ILE A 83 -6.36 -1.59 18.92
N GLY A 84 -6.04 -2.25 20.04
CA GLY A 84 -6.97 -2.48 21.13
C GLY A 84 -7.17 -1.30 22.09
N ILE A 85 -6.12 -0.50 22.33
CA ILE A 85 -6.13 0.59 23.33
C ILE A 85 -6.30 1.99 22.72
N GLY A 86 -6.14 2.13 21.41
CA GLY A 86 -6.12 3.40 20.70
C GLY A 86 -4.78 3.64 19.99
N MET A 87 -4.84 4.19 18.77
CA MET A 87 -3.66 4.42 17.94
C MET A 87 -2.88 5.65 18.44
N PRO A 88 -1.55 5.55 18.61
CA PRO A 88 -0.73 6.68 19.02
C PRO A 88 -0.49 7.66 17.87
N ASP A 89 -0.48 8.96 18.21
CA ASP A 89 -0.07 10.03 17.30
C ASP A 89 1.46 10.10 17.23
N ALA A 90 2.04 9.49 16.20
CA ALA A 90 3.47 9.60 15.92
C ALA A 90 3.75 10.80 15.01
N TYR A 91 4.65 11.69 15.48
CA TYR A 91 5.22 12.80 14.70
C TYR A 91 6.74 12.65 14.64
N LYS A 92 7.32 12.96 13.48
CA LYS A 92 8.77 12.88 13.28
C LYS A 92 9.43 14.03 14.03
N VAL A 93 10.13 13.72 15.11
CA VAL A 93 11.06 14.67 15.74
C VAL A 93 12.30 14.78 14.88
N GLY A 94 12.66 16.00 14.48
CA GLY A 94 13.94 16.24 13.80
C GLY A 94 15.08 15.86 14.73
N PHE A 95 16.13 15.23 14.19
CA PHE A 95 17.36 15.01 14.95
C PHE A 95 17.87 16.38 15.41
N CYS A 96 17.89 16.59 16.73
CA CYS A 96 18.68 17.65 17.30
C CYS A 96 20.14 17.26 17.04
N SER A 97 20.84 18.04 16.20
CA SER A 97 22.29 17.94 16.09
C SER A 97 22.86 18.29 17.47
N MET A 98 23.21 17.28 18.26
CA MET A 98 24.11 17.50 19.39
C MET A 98 25.46 17.93 18.79
N GLN A 99 25.71 19.24 18.87
CA GLN A 99 27.03 19.83 18.72
C GLN A 99 27.93 19.43 19.89
#